data_AF-A0A7S3AFQ7-F1
#
_entry.id   AF-A0A7S3AFQ7-F1
#
_cell.length_a   1.000
_cell.length_b   1.000
_cell.length_c   1.000
_cell.angle_alpha   90.00
_cell.angle_beta   90.00
_cell.angle_gamma   90.00
#
_symmetry.space_group_name_H-M   'P 1'
#
loop_
_entity.id
_entity.type
_entity.pdbx_description
1 polymer ?
#
loop_
_entity_poly.entity_id
_entity_poly.type
_entity_poly.pdbx_seq_one_letter_code
_entity_poly.pdbx_strand_id
1 'polypeptide(L)'
;PLSVLTSWVNEFKRFAPSLRVVRLHSGDREEREHLRTELLSDVNNFDVVVTTYEMAASQNMKTMLCHRIHWRYLVLDEGHRIKNEKIALYQRLFGVKAQRKLLLTGTPLQNNLHELWAL
;
A
#
# COMPACT_ATOMS: atom_id res chain seq x y z
N PRO A 1 0.30 6.63 5.91
CA PRO A 1 -0.78 7.51 6.45
C PRO A 1 -1.32 8.46 5.36
N LEU A 2 -2.55 8.96 5.47
CA LEU A 2 -3.07 9.91 4.47
C LEU A 2 -2.23 11.20 4.38
N SER A 3 -1.73 11.68 5.51
CA SER A 3 -0.89 12.88 5.60
C SER A 3 0.43 12.79 4.81
N VAL A 4 0.97 11.57 4.62
CA VAL A 4 2.26 11.37 3.93
C VAL A 4 2.12 10.93 2.47
N LEU A 5 0.90 10.70 1.99
CA LEU A 5 0.64 10.24 0.61
C LEU A 5 1.18 11.22 -0.43
N THR A 6 0.86 12.51 -0.25
CA THR A 6 1.32 13.57 -1.15
C THR A 6 2.84 13.72 -1.08
N SER A 7 3.43 13.60 0.11
CA SER A 7 4.87 13.64 0.30
C SER A 7 5.55 12.52 -0.50
N TRP A 8 5.09 11.27 -0.37
CA TRP A 8 5.64 10.14 -1.14
C TRP A 8 5.59 10.39 -2.66
N VAL A 9 4.46 10.87 -3.18
CA VAL A 9 4.33 11.20 -4.62
C VAL A 9 5.32 12.29 -5.03
N ASN A 10 5.51 13.32 -4.21
CA ASN A 10 6.47 14.38 -4.49
C ASN A 10 7.92 13.89 -4.42
N GLU A 11 8.26 13.03 -3.46
CA GLU A 11 9.61 12.46 -3.36
C GLU A 11 9.93 11.54 -4.53
N PHE A 12 8.97 10.76 -5.03
CA PHE A 12 9.18 10.00 -6.26
C PHE A 12 9.41 10.93 -7.46
N LYS A 13 8.63 12.01 -7.60
CA LYS A 13 8.86 13.00 -8.67
C LYS A 13 10.24 13.65 -8.57
N ARG A 14 10.75 13.87 -7.36
CA ARG A 14 12.05 14.48 -7.12
C ARG A 14 13.21 13.51 -7.37
N PHE A 15 13.13 12.30 -6.84
CA PHE A 15 14.26 11.35 -6.80
C PHE A 15 14.22 10.29 -7.90
N ALA A 16 13.04 9.98 -8.45
CA ALA A 16 12.86 8.96 -9.48
C ALA A 16 11.76 9.37 -10.49
N PRO A 17 11.92 10.50 -11.21
CA PRO A 17 10.89 11.07 -12.09
C PRO A 17 10.50 10.16 -13.26
N SER A 18 11.32 9.17 -13.61
CA SER A 18 11.01 8.19 -14.66
C SER A 18 9.96 7.16 -14.25
N LEU A 19 9.65 7.03 -12.95
CA LEU A 19 8.65 6.08 -12.46
C LEU A 19 7.25 6.66 -12.61
N ARG A 20 6.33 5.85 -13.14
CA ARG A 20 4.90 6.16 -13.24
C ARG A 20 4.23 5.82 -11.91
N VAL A 21 4.01 6.86 -11.11
CA VAL A 21 3.45 6.75 -9.76
C VAL A 21 1.97 7.07 -9.78
N VAL A 22 1.14 6.12 -9.36
CA VAL A 22 -0.30 6.31 -9.21
C VAL A 22 -0.65 6.54 -7.75
N ARG A 23 -1.29 7.68 -7.48
CA ARG A 23 -1.85 7.99 -6.16
C ARG A 23 -3.24 7.39 -6.05
N LEU A 24 -3.35 6.23 -5.43
CA LEU A 24 -4.61 5.51 -5.25
C LEU A 24 -5.33 5.99 -3.98
N HIS A 25 -5.79 7.24 -4.02
CA HIS A 25 -6.61 7.84 -2.97
C HIS A 25 -7.37 9.06 -3.51
N SER A 26 -8.71 9.00 -3.47
CA SER A 26 -9.61 10.10 -3.80
C SER A 26 -10.76 10.15 -2.79
N GLY A 27 -11.23 11.36 -2.47
CA GLY A 27 -12.43 11.58 -1.65
C GLY A 27 -13.70 11.16 -2.37
N ASP A 28 -13.71 11.27 -3.70
CA ASP A 28 -14.83 10.88 -4.55
C ASP A 28 -14.83 9.37 -4.84
N ARG A 29 -16.02 8.75 -4.85
CA ARG A 29 -16.21 7.32 -5.12
C ARG A 29 -16.06 7.00 -6.60
N GLU A 30 -16.55 7.84 -7.49
CA GLU A 30 -16.49 7.58 -8.93
C GLU A 30 -15.04 7.62 -9.41
N GLU A 31 -14.30 8.65 -8.99
CA GLU A 31 -12.86 8.75 -9.27
C GLU A 31 -12.07 7.53 -8.77
N ARG A 32 -12.41 6.98 -7.59
CA ARG A 32 -11.75 5.76 -7.08
C ARG A 32 -12.01 4.55 -7.97
N GLU A 33 -13.22 4.37 -8.48
CA GLU A 33 -13.55 3.26 -9.38
C GLU A 33 -12.92 3.45 -10.76
N HIS A 34 -12.78 4.70 -11.23
CA HIS A 34 -12.05 5.01 -12.46
C HIS A 34 -10.57 4.62 -12.34
N LEU A 35 -9.87 5.09 -11.31
CA LEU A 35 -8.47 4.73 -11.03
C LEU A 35 -8.28 3.22 -10.89
N ARG A 36 -9.25 2.53 -10.25
CA ARG A 36 -9.22 1.06 -10.13
C ARG A 36 -9.32 0.38 -11.48
N THR A 37 -10.20 0.86 -12.35
CA THR A 37 -10.43 0.29 -13.69
C THR A 37 -9.21 0.52 -14.57
N GLU A 38 -8.61 1.71 -14.50
CA GLU A 38 -7.37 2.03 -15.20
C GLU A 38 -6.23 1.11 -14.78
N LEU A 39 -5.97 0.97 -13.47
CA LEU A 39 -4.94 0.07 -12.93
C LEU A 39 -5.13 -1.39 -13.35
N LEU A 40 -6.38 -1.83 -13.55
CA LEU A 40 -6.72 -3.19 -13.95
C LEU A 40 -6.68 -3.41 -15.47
N SER A 41 -6.89 -2.35 -16.27
CA SER A 41 -6.87 -2.43 -17.72
C SER A 41 -5.48 -2.73 -18.27
N ASP A 42 -4.45 -2.11 -17.69
CA ASP A 42 -3.07 -2.39 -18.02
C ASP A 42 -2.16 -2.26 -16.79
N VAL A 43 -1.76 -3.41 -16.25
CA VAL A 43 -0.82 -3.49 -15.12
C VAL A 43 0.58 -3.00 -15.48
N ASN A 44 0.90 -2.85 -16.76
CA ASN A 44 2.16 -2.27 -17.21
C ASN A 44 2.11 -0.75 -17.29
N ASN A 45 0.97 -0.10 -17.01
CA ASN A 45 0.82 1.35 -17.14
C ASN A 45 1.31 2.13 -15.90
N PHE A 46 1.69 1.43 -14.83
CA PHE A 46 2.24 2.02 -13.61
C PHE A 46 3.47 1.25 -13.15
N ASP A 47 4.33 1.93 -12.38
CA ASP A 47 5.49 1.32 -11.73
C ASP A 47 5.31 1.26 -10.21
N VAL A 48 4.62 2.25 -9.63
CA VAL A 48 4.39 2.38 -8.19
C VAL A 48 2.95 2.79 -7.92
N VAL A 49 2.30 2.13 -6.97
CA VAL A 49 1.01 2.56 -6.42
C VAL A 49 1.20 2.98 -4.97
N VAL A 50 0.78 4.21 -4.65
CA VAL A 50 0.82 4.73 -3.27
C VAL A 50 -0.61 4.87 -2.78
N THR A 51 -0.92 4.25 -1.63
CA THR A 51 -2.27 4.27 -1.04
C THR A 51 -2.21 4.29 0.50
N THR A 52 -3.37 4.39 1.16
CA THR A 52 -3.47 4.26 2.63
C THR A 52 -3.84 2.85 3.05
N TYR A 53 -3.60 2.52 4.31
CA TYR A 53 -3.97 1.22 4.89
C TYR A 53 -5.48 0.96 4.79
N GLU A 54 -6.31 1.97 5.07
CA GLU A 54 -7.77 1.87 5.02
C GLU A 54 -8.26 1.65 3.59
N MET A 55 -7.65 2.33 2.62
CA MET A 55 -7.98 2.17 1.20
C MET A 55 -7.62 0.77 0.71
N ALA A 56 -6.40 0.32 1.01
CA ALA A 56 -5.94 -1.03 0.64
C ALA A 56 -6.77 -2.13 1.30
N ALA A 57 -7.26 -1.90 2.53
CA ALA A 57 -8.11 -2.84 3.25
C ALA A 57 -9.61 -2.77 2.86
N SER A 58 -10.02 -1.83 2.01
CA SER A 58 -11.39 -1.75 1.50
C SER A 58 -11.71 -2.96 0.61
N GLN A 59 -12.96 -3.46 0.64
CA GLN A 59 -13.33 -4.72 -0.01
C GLN A 59 -13.04 -4.74 -1.52
N ASN A 60 -13.37 -3.64 -2.20
CA ASN A 60 -13.16 -3.50 -3.64
C ASN A 60 -11.66 -3.46 -3.97
N MET A 61 -10.87 -2.74 -3.19
CA MET A 61 -9.44 -2.57 -3.44
C MET A 61 -8.63 -3.81 -3.08
N LYS A 62 -8.99 -4.47 -1.98
CA LYS A 62 -8.37 -5.72 -1.54
C LYS A 62 -8.41 -6.77 -2.64
N THR A 63 -9.55 -6.92 -3.33
CA THR A 63 -9.67 -7.93 -4.39
C THR A 63 -8.71 -7.65 -5.55
N MET A 64 -8.61 -6.39 -5.97
CA MET A 64 -7.67 -5.95 -7.00
C MET A 64 -6.22 -6.17 -6.57
N LEU A 65 -5.83 -5.60 -5.43
CA LEU A 65 -4.44 -5.60 -4.95
C LEU A 65 -3.95 -7.02 -4.64
N CYS A 66 -4.80 -7.90 -4.13
CA CYS A 66 -4.39 -9.24 -3.69
C CYS A 66 -4.41 -10.31 -4.80
N HIS A 67 -5.32 -10.20 -5.77
CA HIS A 67 -5.59 -11.30 -6.71
C HIS A 67 -5.32 -10.95 -8.18
N ARG A 68 -5.29 -9.67 -8.55
CA ARG A 68 -5.17 -9.26 -9.96
C ARG A 68 -3.79 -8.73 -10.32
N ILE A 69 -3.01 -8.30 -9.33
CA ILE A 69 -1.69 -7.69 -9.53
C ILE A 69 -0.64 -8.52 -8.79
N HIS A 70 0.46 -8.85 -9.47
CA HIS A 70 1.63 -9.50 -8.88
C HIS A 70 2.65 -8.45 -8.45
N TRP A 71 2.78 -8.24 -7.14
CA TRP A 71 3.70 -7.24 -6.60
C TRP A 71 5.12 -7.80 -6.45
N ARG A 72 6.12 -7.02 -6.87
CA ARG A 72 7.52 -7.30 -6.53
C ARG A 72 7.85 -6.86 -5.11
N TYR A 73 7.37 -5.69 -4.72
CA TYR A 73 7.58 -5.10 -3.40
C TYR A 73 6.27 -4.63 -2.80
N LEU A 74 6.11 -4.86 -1.50
CA LEU A 74 5.13 -4.20 -0.65
C LEU A 74 5.89 -3.44 0.43
N VAL A 75 5.74 -2.11 0.46
CA VAL A 75 6.38 -1.25 1.46
C VAL A 75 5.31 -0.72 2.41
N LEU A 76 5.51 -0.96 3.70
CA LEU A 76 4.60 -0.58 4.77
C LEU A 76 5.26 0.52 5.59
N ASP A 77 4.83 1.76 5.35
CA ASP A 77 5.34 2.96 6.04
C ASP A 77 4.60 3.20 7.36
N GLU A 78 5.33 3.69 8.36
CA GLU A 78 4.86 3.77 9.75
C GLU A 78 4.35 2.44 10.30
N GLY A 79 5.14 1.38 10.10
CA GLY A 79 4.81 0.00 10.45
C GLY A 79 4.32 -0.22 11.88
N HIS A 80 4.73 0.63 12.82
CA HIS A 80 4.25 0.61 14.19
C HIS A 80 2.72 0.81 14.31
N ARG A 81 2.05 1.47 13.35
CA ARG A 81 0.59 1.63 13.35
C ARG A 81 -0.15 0.31 13.19
N ILE A 82 0.46 -0.62 12.45
CA ILE A 82 -0.07 -1.97 12.23
C ILE A 82 -0.11 -2.77 13.55
N LYS A 83 0.74 -2.43 14.53
CA LYS A 83 0.78 -3.07 15.85
C LYS A 83 -0.49 -2.84 16.67
N ASN A 84 -1.09 -1.64 16.57
CA ASN A 84 -2.16 -1.20 17.47
C ASN A 84 -3.54 -1.14 16.79
N GLU A 85 -3.61 -1.05 15.47
CA GLU A 85 -4.88 -1.03 14.74
C GLU A 85 -5.38 -2.46 14.51
N LYS A 86 -6.41 -2.84 15.29
CA LYS A 86 -7.33 -3.99 15.14
C LYS A 86 -6.84 -5.06 14.14
N ILE A 87 -6.52 -6.25 14.64
CA ILE A 87 -6.21 -7.53 13.94
C ILE A 87 -6.89 -7.67 12.55
N ALA A 88 -8.12 -7.18 12.38
CA ALA A 88 -8.85 -7.15 11.12
C ALA A 88 -8.21 -6.32 9.98
N LEU A 89 -7.64 -5.14 10.23
CA LEU A 89 -6.97 -4.33 9.20
C LEU A 89 -5.72 -5.06 8.69
N TYR A 90 -4.95 -5.57 9.64
CA TYR A 90 -3.78 -6.41 9.41
C TYR A 90 -4.12 -7.67 8.57
N GLN A 91 -5.14 -8.45 8.95
CA GLN A 91 -5.59 -9.63 8.18
C GLN A 91 -6.03 -9.28 6.75
N ARG A 92 -6.53 -8.05 6.52
CA ARG A 92 -6.94 -7.61 5.19
C ARG A 92 -5.75 -7.25 4.31
N LEU A 93 -4.71 -6.64 4.87
CA LEU A 93 -3.49 -6.25 4.17
C LEU A 93 -2.58 -7.45 3.86
N PHE A 94 -2.56 -8.47 4.71
CA PHE A 94 -1.74 -9.68 4.52
C PHE A 94 -2.12 -10.53 3.31
N GLY A 95 -3.31 -10.30 2.75
CA GLY A 95 -3.71 -10.95 1.50
C GLY A 95 -2.92 -10.47 0.27
N VAL A 96 -2.25 -9.32 0.35
CA VAL A 96 -1.48 -8.77 -0.77
C VAL A 96 -0.22 -9.60 -0.96
N LYS A 97 -0.17 -10.36 -2.06
CA LYS A 97 0.99 -11.18 -2.42
C LYS A 97 2.07 -10.31 -3.02
N ALA A 98 3.25 -10.29 -2.39
CA ALA A 98 4.44 -9.63 -2.90
C ALA A 98 5.66 -10.54 -2.76
N GLN A 99 6.61 -10.46 -3.69
CA GLN A 99 7.87 -11.23 -3.60
C GLN A 99 8.71 -10.80 -2.40
N ARG A 100 8.70 -9.51 -2.07
CA ARG A 100 9.44 -8.92 -0.96
C ARG A 100 8.53 -7.95 -0.21
N LYS A 101 8.55 -8.01 1.12
CA LYS A 101 7.85 -7.07 1.99
C LYS A 101 8.87 -6.29 2.81
N LEU A 102 8.70 -4.97 2.87
CA LEU A 102 9.56 -4.06 3.62
C LEU A 102 8.69 -3.29 4.61
N LEU A 103 9.04 -3.37 5.90
CA LEU A 103 8.43 -2.58 6.95
C LEU A 103 9.34 -1.41 7.31
N LEU A 104 8.85 -0.18 7.16
CA LEU A 104 9.57 1.03 7.56
C LEU A 104 8.92 1.56 8.85
N THR A 105 9.71 1.74 9.90
CA THR A 105 9.24 2.27 11.17
C THR A 105 10.31 3.11 11.84
N GLY A 106 9.93 4.30 12.35
CA GLY A 106 10.81 5.17 13.13
C GLY A 106 10.96 4.75 14.59
N THR A 107 10.13 3.82 15.07
CA THR A 107 10.23 3.26 16.42
C THR A 107 10.89 1.88 16.36
N PRO A 108 11.92 1.62 17.19
CA PRO A 108 12.53 0.30 17.26
C PRO A 108 11.47 -0.73 17.68
N LEU A 109 11.44 -1.87 16.99
CA LEU A 109 10.58 -2.99 17.34
C LEU A 109 10.80 -3.36 18.81
N GLN A 110 9.79 -3.17 19.65
CA GLN A 110 9.84 -3.58 21.05
C GLN A 110 9.71 -5.11 21.13
N ASN A 111 10.83 -5.81 20.90
CA ASN A 111 11.19 -7.16 21.34
C ASN A 111 10.06 -8.16 21.59
N ASN A 112 9.34 -8.56 20.55
CA ASN A 112 8.75 -9.89 20.54
C ASN A 112 8.96 -10.52 19.16
N LEU A 113 9.80 -11.56 19.09
CA LEU A 113 10.09 -12.31 17.87
C LEU A 113 8.82 -12.88 17.22
N HIS A 114 7.75 -13.07 17.99
CA HIS A 114 6.45 -13.47 17.44
C HIS A 114 5.82 -12.39 16.55
N GLU A 115 6.14 -11.10 16.78
CA GLU A 115 5.75 -9.96 15.95
C GLU A 115 6.45 -10.02 14.57
N LEU A 116 7.63 -10.65 14.47
CA LEU A 116 8.39 -10.81 13.23
C LEU A 116 7.87 -11.96 12.37
N TRP A 117 7.34 -13.01 12.99
CA TRP A 117 6.67 -14.14 12.30
C TRP A 117 5.28 -13.76 11.77
N ALA A 118 4.70 -12.69 12.27
CA ALA A 118 3.50 -12.06 11.76
C ALA A 118 3.78 -11.00 10.67
N LEU A 119 4.97 -10.91 10.07
CA LEU A 119 5.31 -9.95 8.99
C LEU A 119 5.51 -10.62 7.63
#